data_AF-A0AAV3AVY1-F1
#
_entry.id   AF-A0AAV3AVY1-F1
#
_cell.length_a   1.000
_cell.length_b   1.000
_cell.length_c   1.000
_cell.angle_alpha   90.00
_cell.angle_beta   90.00
_cell.angle_gamma   90.00
#
_symmetry.space_group_name_H-M   'P 1'
#
loop_
_entity.id
_entity.type
_entity.pdbx_description
1 polymer ?
#
loop_
_entity_poly.entity_id
_entity_poly.type
_entity_poly.pdbx_seq_one_letter_code
_entity_poly.pdbx_strand_id
1 'polypeptide(L)'
;MPFGESMKIGLLNQAGKYLTHGHNSINTSTSELQINQIWEMTQVNTREGKPVVFLKSQEGLNLLVTKEGNVNCGYTESPEHLQGLFLLIVHQNKNWSLKSLSSQKYLESDEENVFCSEEVLSPEHQWTPHLALHAHVVLYHPQSDKYAQTDVNQHRVLVDISTPYLETCGFVLRFRSGKYYLETANHLFLSSESTLEQESSPKTAFAMDLRPGCRARFINQEGLFMYPQGTQNILLPGQKPFSNQEWFVIRRCPPWVSLKSRKHGYLTIFYGKDVKANSQSLTINSVFHYEMDTGTRMVRLSDKESNYLALRKRNIILANGSKNEKETAYKVRWTFGKMYLRACNDAYLSICDTGYVLAKTNTPGQGKMFWNMTNHKTFHSNGQSPGIFYIEIRGKNILTIMTYTGMFLRGDKSGILIGDSDRVTSECLWEF
;
A
#
# COMPACT_ATOMS: atom_id res chain seq x y z
N MET A 1 -17.83 1.98 9.14
CA MET A 1 -16.75 2.89 8.71
C MET A 1 -17.37 4.26 8.52
N PRO A 2 -16.70 5.34 8.92
CA PRO A 2 -17.21 6.68 8.63
C PRO A 2 -17.20 6.90 7.11
N PHE A 3 -18.14 7.70 6.62
CA PHE A 3 -18.09 8.27 5.28
C PHE A 3 -16.76 9.03 5.09
N GLY A 4 -16.18 8.99 3.89
CA GLY A 4 -15.00 9.80 3.55
C GLY A 4 -13.64 9.09 3.45
N GLU A 5 -13.52 7.78 3.70
CA GLU A 5 -12.29 7.06 3.31
C GLU A 5 -12.26 6.87 1.79
N SER A 6 -11.21 7.40 1.15
CA SER A 6 -10.99 7.27 -0.28
C SER A 6 -10.27 5.96 -0.63
N MET A 7 -10.59 5.42 -1.80
CA MET A 7 -9.88 4.29 -2.40
C MET A 7 -9.37 4.67 -3.79
N LYS A 8 -8.18 4.20 -4.14
CA LYS A 8 -7.62 4.38 -5.48
C LYS A 8 -8.05 3.21 -6.37
N ILE A 9 -8.62 3.51 -7.54
CA ILE A 9 -9.20 2.52 -8.45
C ILE A 9 -8.89 2.88 -9.90
N GLY A 10 -8.66 1.87 -10.74
CA GLY A 10 -8.80 1.96 -12.19
C GLY A 10 -10.10 1.29 -12.64
N LEU A 11 -10.73 1.82 -13.69
CA LEU A 11 -11.96 1.27 -14.24
C LEU A 11 -11.70 0.80 -15.67
N LEU A 12 -11.76 -0.52 -15.90
CA LEU A 12 -11.59 -1.13 -17.22
C LEU A 12 -12.94 -1.25 -17.93
N ASN A 13 -13.02 -0.82 -19.18
CA ASN A 13 -14.16 -1.12 -20.04
C ASN A 13 -14.11 -2.56 -20.57
N GLN A 14 -15.09 -2.93 -21.40
CA GLN A 14 -15.17 -4.26 -22.02
C GLN A 14 -14.01 -4.57 -22.97
N ALA A 15 -13.46 -3.54 -23.63
CA ALA A 15 -12.29 -3.67 -24.51
C ALA A 15 -10.97 -3.80 -23.73
N GLY A 16 -11.01 -3.81 -22.40
CA GLY A 16 -9.80 -3.93 -21.58
C GLY A 16 -8.96 -2.64 -21.55
N LYS A 17 -9.58 -1.48 -21.78
CA LYS A 17 -8.94 -0.16 -21.68
C LYS A 17 -9.44 0.60 -20.45
N TYR A 18 -8.55 1.32 -19.79
CA TYR A 18 -8.85 2.07 -18.57
C TYR A 18 -9.45 3.44 -18.84
N LEU A 19 -10.44 3.81 -18.02
CA LEU A 19 -10.91 5.19 -17.88
C LEU A 19 -9.73 6.09 -17.53
N THR A 20 -9.43 7.03 -18.42
CA THR A 20 -8.23 7.85 -18.39
C THR A 20 -8.58 9.33 -18.31
N HIS A 21 -7.94 10.03 -17.38
CA HIS A 21 -7.89 11.48 -17.37
C HIS A 21 -6.83 11.97 -18.36
N GLY A 22 -7.27 12.46 -19.52
CA GLY A 22 -6.42 13.12 -20.51
C GLY A 22 -6.29 14.62 -20.25
N HIS A 23 -5.43 15.28 -21.03
CA HIS A 23 -5.09 16.69 -20.82
C HIS A 23 -6.27 17.65 -21.00
N ASN A 24 -7.25 17.29 -21.85
CA ASN A 24 -8.46 18.08 -22.17
C ASN A 24 -9.73 17.23 -22.31
N SER A 25 -9.65 15.91 -22.11
CA SER A 25 -10.78 15.01 -22.32
C SER A 25 -10.63 13.75 -21.46
N ILE A 26 -11.75 13.08 -21.25
CA ILE A 26 -11.77 11.75 -20.64
C ILE A 26 -11.94 10.73 -21.76
N ASN A 27 -11.13 9.69 -21.72
CA ASN A 27 -11.07 8.69 -22.78
C ASN A 27 -10.71 7.32 -22.20
N THR A 28 -10.64 6.32 -23.08
CA THR A 28 -10.14 4.97 -22.78
C THR A 28 -8.99 4.64 -23.72
N SER A 29 -7.77 5.10 -23.41
CA SER A 29 -6.63 5.07 -24.33
C SER A 29 -5.64 3.92 -24.12
N THR A 30 -5.56 3.34 -22.92
CA THR A 30 -4.53 2.35 -22.56
C THR A 30 -5.09 1.15 -21.81
N SER A 31 -4.45 -0.01 -21.99
CA SER A 31 -4.71 -1.24 -21.23
C SER A 31 -3.80 -1.40 -20.01
N GLU A 32 -2.95 -0.41 -19.73
CA GLU A 32 -2.09 -0.36 -18.54
C GLU A 32 -2.62 0.63 -17.52
N LEU A 33 -2.52 0.25 -16.24
CA LEU A 33 -2.89 1.14 -15.14
C LEU A 33 -1.68 2.04 -14.81
N GLN A 34 -1.70 3.27 -15.30
CA GLN A 34 -0.71 4.30 -14.97
C GLN A 34 -1.37 5.45 -14.20
N ILE A 35 -0.60 6.49 -13.87
CA ILE A 35 -1.06 7.57 -12.97
C ILE A 35 -2.35 8.26 -13.45
N ASN A 36 -2.55 8.41 -14.76
CA ASN A 36 -3.72 9.06 -15.36
C ASN A 36 -4.97 8.15 -15.38
N GLN A 37 -4.81 6.86 -15.13
CA GLN A 37 -5.88 5.87 -15.05
C GLN A 37 -6.34 5.64 -13.60
N ILE A 38 -5.65 6.22 -12.62
CA ILE A 38 -5.95 6.05 -11.20
C ILE A 38 -6.88 7.17 -10.73
N TRP A 39 -8.09 6.77 -10.37
CA TRP A 39 -9.10 7.62 -9.78
C TRP A 39 -9.20 7.40 -8.28
N GLU A 40 -9.21 8.48 -7.52
CA GLU A 40 -9.54 8.48 -6.10
C GLU A 40 -11.06 8.53 -5.94
N MET A 41 -11.64 7.41 -5.52
CA MET A 41 -13.07 7.26 -5.30
C MET A 41 -13.41 7.43 -3.82
N THR A 42 -14.39 8.27 -3.52
CA THR A 42 -14.86 8.49 -2.15
C THR A 42 -16.37 8.30 -2.07
N GLN A 43 -16.83 7.55 -1.07
CA GLN A 43 -18.25 7.43 -0.78
C GLN A 43 -18.72 8.58 0.11
N VAL A 44 -19.75 9.30 -0.34
CA VAL A 44 -20.32 10.46 0.36
C VAL A 44 -21.62 10.12 1.08
N ASN A 45 -22.43 9.22 0.53
CA ASN A 45 -23.70 8.81 1.14
C ASN A 45 -24.14 7.44 0.58
N THR A 46 -25.37 7.03 0.91
CA THR A 46 -26.05 5.86 0.39
C THR A 46 -27.44 6.28 -0.07
N ARG A 47 -27.87 5.85 -1.26
CA ARG A 47 -29.24 6.01 -1.77
C ARG A 47 -29.76 4.66 -2.20
N GLU A 48 -30.97 4.29 -1.77
CA GLU A 48 -31.58 2.97 -2.10
C GLU A 48 -30.68 1.77 -1.74
N GLY A 49 -29.93 1.87 -0.64
CA GLY A 49 -28.96 0.83 -0.24
C GLY A 49 -27.70 0.74 -1.13
N LYS A 50 -27.54 1.62 -2.12
CA LYS A 50 -26.37 1.69 -3.01
C LYS A 50 -25.45 2.87 -2.63
N PRO A 51 -24.12 2.71 -2.70
CA PRO A 51 -23.20 3.80 -2.43
C PRO A 51 -23.36 4.94 -3.44
N VAL A 52 -23.33 6.18 -2.95
CA VAL A 52 -23.12 7.37 -3.78
C VAL A 52 -21.67 7.79 -3.66
N VAL A 53 -20.99 7.89 -4.80
CA VAL A 53 -19.55 8.13 -4.89
C VAL A 53 -19.26 9.30 -5.82
N PHE A 54 -18.09 9.92 -5.64
CA PHE A 54 -17.44 10.74 -6.67
C PHE A 54 -16.05 10.18 -6.96
N LEU A 55 -15.53 10.51 -8.15
CA LEU A 55 -14.19 10.12 -8.58
C LEU A 55 -13.36 11.37 -8.84
N LYS A 56 -12.12 11.36 -8.36
CA LYS A 56 -11.16 12.46 -8.48
C LYS A 56 -9.88 11.96 -9.15
N SER A 57 -9.35 12.70 -10.12
CA SER A 57 -8.08 12.38 -10.77
C SER A 57 -6.89 12.63 -9.83
N GLN A 58 -5.69 12.17 -10.19
CA GLN A 58 -4.48 12.46 -9.40
C GLN A 58 -4.12 13.95 -9.34
N GLU A 59 -4.58 14.74 -10.32
CA GLU A 59 -4.44 16.21 -10.33
C GLU A 59 -5.48 16.92 -9.45
N GLY A 60 -6.45 16.15 -8.95
CA GLY A 60 -7.47 16.64 -8.06
C GLY A 60 -8.73 17.19 -8.74
N LEU A 61 -8.93 16.87 -10.02
CA LEU A 61 -10.14 17.22 -10.77
C LEU A 61 -11.21 16.13 -10.59
N ASN A 62 -12.46 16.53 -10.41
CA ASN A 62 -13.57 15.60 -10.27
C ASN A 62 -14.08 15.16 -11.65
N LEU A 63 -14.50 13.90 -11.78
CA LEU A 63 -15.25 13.40 -12.93
C LEU A 63 -16.66 13.98 -12.89
N LEU A 64 -17.08 14.72 -13.91
CA LEU A 64 -18.35 15.42 -13.97
C LEU A 64 -19.19 14.98 -15.17
N VAL A 65 -20.49 14.96 -14.97
CA VAL A 65 -21.51 14.70 -15.99
C VAL A 65 -22.53 15.82 -15.98
N THR A 66 -22.67 16.49 -17.12
CA THR A 66 -23.71 17.49 -17.37
C THR A 66 -25.10 16.85 -17.46
N LYS A 67 -26.18 17.63 -17.37
CA LYS A 67 -27.55 17.09 -17.49
C LYS A 67 -27.80 16.47 -18.87
N GLU A 68 -27.11 16.99 -19.89
CA GLU A 68 -27.19 16.54 -21.27
C GLU A 68 -26.45 15.21 -21.50
N GLY A 69 -25.54 14.82 -20.59
CA GLY A 69 -24.78 13.56 -20.67
C GLY A 69 -23.32 13.72 -21.10
N ASN A 70 -22.83 14.95 -21.30
CA ASN A 70 -21.42 15.21 -21.59
C ASN A 70 -20.56 14.96 -20.35
N VAL A 71 -19.45 14.25 -20.54
CA VAL A 71 -18.50 13.86 -19.50
C VAL A 71 -17.24 14.74 -19.58
N ASN A 72 -16.82 15.33 -18.46
CA ASN A 72 -15.60 16.14 -18.38
C ASN A 72 -14.91 16.02 -17.00
N CYS A 73 -13.74 16.63 -16.87
CA CYS A 73 -13.05 16.77 -15.58
C CYS A 73 -12.99 18.25 -15.18
N GLY A 74 -13.28 18.54 -13.92
CA GLY A 74 -13.25 19.91 -13.43
C GLY A 74 -13.22 20.05 -11.91
N TYR A 75 -12.96 21.26 -11.44
CA TYR A 75 -13.14 21.61 -10.04
C TYR A 75 -14.62 21.77 -9.74
N THR A 76 -15.03 21.34 -8.55
CA THR A 76 -16.37 21.65 -8.03
C THR A 76 -16.22 22.48 -6.76
N GLU A 77 -17.12 23.45 -6.58
CA GLU A 77 -17.17 24.27 -5.36
C GLU A 77 -17.50 23.42 -4.11
N SER A 78 -18.16 22.28 -4.31
CA SER A 78 -18.47 21.29 -3.26
C SER A 78 -18.28 19.86 -3.78
N PRO A 79 -17.75 18.92 -2.96
CA PRO A 79 -17.69 17.49 -3.29
C PRO A 79 -19.07 16.85 -3.54
N GLU A 80 -20.14 17.47 -3.04
CA GLU A 80 -21.52 16.96 -3.15
C GLU A 80 -22.28 17.53 -4.35
N HIS A 81 -21.57 18.22 -5.25
CA HIS A 81 -22.20 18.78 -6.43
C HIS A 81 -22.73 17.65 -7.33
N LEU A 82 -24.04 17.70 -7.66
CA LEU A 82 -24.74 16.59 -8.33
C LEU A 82 -24.09 16.11 -9.63
N GLN A 83 -23.39 17.00 -10.37
CA GLN A 83 -22.69 16.63 -11.60
C GLN A 83 -21.52 15.66 -11.36
N GLY A 84 -20.91 15.67 -10.17
CA GLY A 84 -19.81 14.78 -9.82
C GLY A 84 -20.23 13.52 -9.05
N LEU A 85 -21.53 13.33 -8.82
CA LEU A 85 -22.04 12.23 -8.01
C LEU A 85 -22.61 11.10 -8.88
N PHE A 86 -22.20 9.88 -8.54
CA PHE A 86 -22.62 8.65 -9.20
C PHE A 86 -23.20 7.67 -8.18
N LEU A 87 -24.30 7.03 -8.54
CA LEU A 87 -24.80 5.85 -7.85
C LEU A 87 -24.03 4.63 -8.33
N LEU A 88 -23.31 3.97 -7.42
CA LEU A 88 -22.53 2.78 -7.73
C LEU A 88 -23.41 1.52 -7.67
N ILE A 89 -23.52 0.83 -8.80
CA ILE A 89 -24.24 -0.45 -8.93
C ILE A 89 -23.20 -1.55 -9.13
N VAL A 90 -23.25 -2.58 -8.29
CA VAL A 90 -22.36 -3.74 -8.42
C VAL A 90 -23.17 -4.93 -8.89
N HIS A 91 -22.76 -5.49 -10.02
CA HIS A 91 -23.44 -6.57 -10.72
C HIS A 91 -23.06 -7.95 -10.17
N GLN A 92 -23.78 -8.98 -10.60
CA GLN A 92 -23.52 -10.37 -10.19
C GLN A 92 -22.12 -10.84 -10.62
N ASN A 93 -21.67 -10.43 -11.81
CA ASN A 93 -20.33 -10.67 -12.35
C ASN A 93 -19.23 -9.80 -11.71
N LYS A 94 -19.58 -8.96 -10.71
CA LYS A 94 -18.69 -8.09 -9.93
C LYS A 94 -18.19 -6.84 -10.65
N ASN A 95 -18.61 -6.64 -11.89
CA ASN A 95 -18.42 -5.36 -12.57
C ASN A 95 -19.30 -4.28 -11.93
N TRP A 96 -18.91 -3.04 -12.17
CA TRP A 96 -19.56 -1.84 -11.67
C TRP A 96 -20.26 -1.10 -12.81
N SER A 97 -21.38 -0.46 -12.51
CA SER A 97 -21.93 0.62 -13.33
C SER A 97 -22.08 1.87 -12.49
N LEU A 98 -21.81 3.02 -13.11
CA LEU A 98 -21.88 4.33 -12.49
C LEU A 98 -23.05 5.08 -13.12
N LYS A 99 -24.15 5.27 -12.36
CA LYS A 99 -25.29 6.06 -12.82
C LYS A 99 -25.13 7.50 -12.33
N SER A 100 -25.02 8.45 -13.25
CA SER A 100 -24.95 9.87 -12.90
C SER A 100 -26.22 10.33 -12.18
N LEU A 101 -26.05 11.05 -11.06
CA LEU A 101 -27.20 11.63 -10.36
C LEU A 101 -27.75 12.89 -11.05
N SER A 102 -26.96 13.58 -11.87
CA SER A 102 -27.38 14.80 -12.58
C SER A 102 -28.23 14.49 -13.82
N SER A 103 -27.82 13.51 -14.64
CA SER A 103 -28.48 13.15 -15.90
C SER A 103 -29.36 11.91 -15.79
N GLN A 104 -29.23 11.13 -14.71
CA GLN A 104 -29.90 9.82 -14.55
C GLN A 104 -29.50 8.78 -15.61
N LYS A 105 -28.38 8.98 -16.29
CA LYS A 105 -27.82 8.09 -17.31
C LYS A 105 -26.61 7.34 -16.78
N TYR A 106 -26.15 6.32 -17.50
CA TYR A 106 -25.01 5.48 -17.10
C TYR A 106 -23.72 5.92 -17.80
N LEU A 107 -22.59 5.84 -17.10
CA LEU A 107 -21.27 6.07 -17.68
C LEU A 107 -20.87 4.89 -18.57
N GLU A 108 -20.46 5.18 -19.80
CA GLU A 108 -20.18 4.23 -20.87
C GLU A 108 -18.97 4.65 -21.69
N SER A 109 -18.45 3.72 -22.49
CA SER A 109 -17.37 4.00 -23.44
C SER A 109 -17.55 3.21 -24.73
N ASP A 110 -17.26 3.84 -25.86
CA ASP A 110 -17.21 3.24 -27.21
C ASP A 110 -15.77 2.85 -27.60
N GLU A 111 -15.02 2.26 -26.67
CA GLU A 111 -13.59 1.95 -26.75
C GLU A 111 -12.62 3.13 -26.73
N GLU A 112 -12.98 4.32 -27.19
CA GLU A 112 -12.10 5.49 -27.19
C GLU A 112 -12.66 6.65 -26.37
N ASN A 113 -13.93 6.98 -26.56
CA ASN A 113 -14.60 8.09 -25.90
C ASN A 113 -15.36 7.60 -24.68
N VAL A 114 -15.59 8.52 -23.75
CA VAL A 114 -16.40 8.27 -22.55
C VAL A 114 -17.55 9.26 -22.54
N PHE A 115 -18.76 8.74 -22.43
CA PHE A 115 -19.98 9.53 -22.46
C PHE A 115 -21.00 8.95 -21.46
N CYS A 116 -22.13 9.63 -21.31
CA CYS A 116 -23.18 9.25 -20.36
C CYS A 116 -24.56 9.56 -20.94
N SER A 117 -24.99 8.77 -21.92
CA SER A 117 -26.12 9.10 -22.80
C SER A 117 -27.36 8.22 -22.59
N GLU A 118 -27.16 6.96 -22.19
CA GLU A 118 -28.22 5.97 -22.08
C GLU A 118 -28.81 5.82 -20.67
N GLU A 119 -30.14 5.68 -20.60
CA GLU A 119 -30.90 5.43 -19.36
C GLU A 119 -31.12 3.94 -19.09
N VAL A 120 -30.97 3.10 -20.11
CA VAL A 120 -31.19 1.66 -20.04
C VAL A 120 -29.85 0.97 -19.88
N LEU A 121 -29.73 0.15 -18.83
CA LEU A 121 -28.50 -0.56 -18.56
C LEU A 121 -28.22 -1.61 -19.65
N SER A 122 -27.06 -1.48 -20.29
CA SER A 122 -26.49 -2.42 -21.24
C SER A 122 -25.11 -2.93 -20.75
N PRO A 123 -24.54 -3.98 -21.38
CA PRO A 123 -23.19 -4.44 -21.05
C PRO A 123 -22.11 -3.35 -21.16
N GLU A 124 -22.21 -2.41 -22.12
CA GLU A 124 -21.21 -1.35 -22.37
C GLU A 124 -21.03 -0.38 -21.18
N HIS A 125 -22.00 -0.36 -20.28
CA HIS A 125 -21.98 0.40 -19.03
C HIS A 125 -21.24 -0.29 -17.88
N GLN A 126 -20.69 -1.48 -18.12
CA GLN A 126 -20.03 -2.27 -17.09
C GLN A 126 -18.52 -2.08 -17.12
N TRP A 127 -18.00 -1.66 -15.97
CA TRP A 127 -16.60 -1.40 -15.73
C TRP A 127 -16.03 -2.43 -14.77
N THR A 128 -14.90 -3.05 -15.10
CA THR A 128 -14.20 -3.96 -14.19
C THR A 128 -13.33 -3.12 -13.24
N PRO A 129 -13.59 -3.14 -11.92
CA PRO A 129 -12.80 -2.37 -10.97
C PRO A 129 -11.44 -3.03 -10.72
N HIS A 130 -10.37 -2.27 -10.92
CA HIS A 130 -9.00 -2.65 -10.58
C HIS A 130 -8.51 -1.83 -9.37
N LEU A 131 -8.30 -2.48 -8.23
CA LEU A 131 -7.76 -1.81 -7.05
C LEU A 131 -6.35 -1.25 -7.31
N ALA A 132 -6.23 0.08 -7.37
CA ALA A 132 -4.98 0.80 -7.59
C ALA A 132 -4.27 1.10 -6.27
N LEU A 133 -4.15 0.07 -5.43
CA LEU A 133 -3.34 0.10 -4.22
C LEU A 133 -1.97 -0.51 -4.55
N HIS A 134 -0.91 -0.10 -3.85
CA HIS A 134 0.36 -0.81 -3.96
C HIS A 134 0.13 -2.31 -3.78
N ALA A 135 0.75 -3.14 -4.62
CA ALA A 135 0.44 -4.57 -4.67
C ALA A 135 0.69 -5.24 -3.32
N HIS A 136 1.60 -4.72 -2.50
CA HIS A 136 1.84 -5.19 -1.13
C HIS A 136 0.76 -4.71 -0.16
N VAL A 137 -0.09 -5.64 0.25
CA VAL A 137 -1.26 -5.39 1.08
C VAL A 137 -1.27 -6.31 2.30
N VAL A 138 -2.07 -5.91 3.28
CA VAL A 138 -2.49 -6.75 4.41
C VAL A 138 -4.02 -6.86 4.36
N LEU A 139 -4.54 -8.05 4.69
CA LEU A 139 -5.98 -8.31 4.70
C LEU A 139 -6.50 -8.21 6.13
N TYR A 140 -7.23 -7.14 6.44
CA TYR A 140 -7.87 -6.97 7.74
C TYR A 140 -9.28 -7.57 7.70
N HIS A 141 -9.63 -8.40 8.67
CA HIS A 141 -10.94 -9.01 8.81
C HIS A 141 -11.72 -8.30 9.93
N PRO A 142 -12.71 -7.45 9.60
CA PRO A 142 -13.39 -6.60 10.58
C PRO A 142 -14.18 -7.38 11.65
N GLN A 143 -14.67 -8.57 11.32
CA GLN A 143 -15.54 -9.33 12.22
C GLN A 143 -14.76 -9.97 13.38
N SER A 144 -13.49 -10.31 13.17
CA SER A 144 -12.62 -10.85 14.25
C SER A 144 -11.61 -9.82 14.78
N ASP A 145 -11.51 -8.64 14.15
CA ASP A 145 -10.48 -7.64 14.42
C ASP A 145 -9.05 -8.21 14.29
N LYS A 146 -8.84 -9.04 13.27
CA LYS A 146 -7.56 -9.72 12.98
C LYS A 146 -7.11 -9.48 11.55
N TYR A 147 -5.85 -9.80 11.28
CA TYR A 147 -5.26 -9.78 9.96
C TYR A 147 -4.95 -11.19 9.49
N ALA A 148 -4.94 -11.37 8.17
CA ALA A 148 -4.47 -12.60 7.56
C ALA A 148 -2.94 -12.73 7.67
N GLN A 149 -2.46 -13.95 7.88
CA GLN A 149 -1.05 -14.30 7.79
C GLN A 149 -0.86 -15.72 7.23
N THR A 150 0.28 -15.93 6.58
CA THR A 150 0.69 -17.23 6.05
C THR A 150 1.28 -18.11 7.16
N ASP A 151 0.74 -19.32 7.31
CA ASP A 151 1.33 -20.39 8.09
C ASP A 151 2.24 -21.21 7.18
N VAL A 152 3.54 -20.92 7.25
CA VAL A 152 4.56 -21.54 6.39
C VAL A 152 4.68 -23.04 6.66
N ASN A 153 4.46 -23.49 7.90
CA ASN A 153 4.62 -24.89 8.27
C ASN A 153 3.48 -25.77 7.72
N GLN A 154 2.28 -25.20 7.65
CA GLN A 154 1.08 -25.93 7.22
C GLN A 154 0.59 -25.52 5.82
N HIS A 155 1.37 -24.69 5.11
CA HIS A 155 1.09 -24.21 3.76
C HIS A 155 -0.35 -23.69 3.58
N ARG A 156 -0.78 -22.80 4.47
CA ARG A 156 -2.15 -22.24 4.50
C ARG A 156 -2.16 -20.80 5.00
N VAL A 157 -3.33 -20.17 4.98
CA VAL A 157 -3.55 -18.81 5.51
C VAL A 157 -4.46 -18.86 6.74
N LEU A 158 -4.06 -18.16 7.80
CA LEU A 158 -4.78 -17.98 9.06
C LEU A 158 -5.19 -16.52 9.22
N VAL A 159 -6.25 -16.25 9.98
CA VAL A 159 -6.73 -14.88 10.29
C VAL A 159 -6.84 -14.69 11.80
N ASP A 160 -5.68 -14.56 12.45
CA ASP A 160 -5.53 -14.68 13.91
C ASP A 160 -4.61 -13.62 14.55
N ILE A 161 -3.87 -12.83 13.74
CA ILE A 161 -2.91 -11.84 14.25
C ILE A 161 -3.56 -10.46 14.42
N SER A 162 -3.35 -9.80 15.57
CA SER A 162 -3.94 -8.47 15.84
C SER A 162 -3.23 -7.32 15.13
N THR A 163 -1.91 -7.44 14.92
CA THR A 163 -1.08 -6.39 14.33
C THR A 163 -0.21 -7.02 13.23
N PRO A 164 -0.23 -6.52 11.98
CA PRO A 164 0.48 -7.15 10.87
C PRO A 164 1.95 -6.68 10.82
N TYR A 165 2.77 -7.15 11.77
CA TYR A 165 4.20 -6.79 11.88
C TYR A 165 5.16 -7.85 11.33
N LEU A 166 4.65 -9.02 10.96
CA LEU A 166 5.43 -10.11 10.38
C LEU A 166 5.41 -10.03 8.86
N GLU A 167 6.47 -10.51 8.22
CA GLU A 167 6.51 -10.69 6.76
C GLU A 167 5.39 -11.62 6.27
N THR A 168 4.99 -12.60 7.09
CA THR A 168 3.90 -13.54 6.79
C THR A 168 2.54 -12.87 6.66
N CYS A 169 2.37 -11.64 7.14
CA CYS A 169 1.13 -10.87 7.01
C CYS A 169 1.00 -10.17 5.65
N GLY A 170 2.11 -10.04 4.91
CA GLY A 170 2.17 -9.36 3.63
C GLY A 170 1.71 -10.25 2.48
N PHE A 171 0.84 -9.70 1.64
CA PHE A 171 0.39 -10.33 0.40
C PHE A 171 0.66 -9.42 -0.80
N VAL A 172 1.05 -9.99 -1.94
CA VAL A 172 1.06 -9.31 -3.23
C VAL A 172 -0.26 -9.61 -3.93
N LEU A 173 -1.12 -8.60 -4.07
CA LEU A 173 -2.38 -8.70 -4.79
C LEU A 173 -2.14 -8.49 -6.29
N ARG A 174 -2.08 -9.57 -7.06
CA ARG A 174 -1.89 -9.49 -8.52
C ARG A 174 -3.21 -9.47 -9.25
N PHE A 175 -3.37 -8.54 -10.18
CA PHE A 175 -4.50 -8.48 -11.09
C PHE A 175 -4.11 -8.98 -12.48
N ARG A 176 -4.87 -9.92 -13.04
CA ARG A 176 -4.69 -10.41 -14.42
C ARG A 176 -6.05 -10.73 -15.03
N SER A 177 -6.37 -10.12 -16.15
CA SER A 177 -7.60 -10.40 -16.92
C SER A 177 -8.89 -10.41 -16.08
N GLY A 178 -9.07 -9.42 -15.20
CA GLY A 178 -10.25 -9.32 -14.34
C GLY A 178 -10.25 -10.23 -13.11
N LYS A 179 -9.19 -11.03 -12.89
CA LYS A 179 -9.04 -11.92 -11.75
C LYS A 179 -7.91 -11.46 -10.84
N TYR A 180 -8.02 -11.84 -9.57
CA TYR A 180 -7.06 -11.51 -8.53
C TYR A 180 -6.39 -12.76 -7.99
N TYR A 181 -5.09 -12.66 -7.72
CA TYR A 181 -4.26 -13.71 -7.15
C TYR A 181 -3.61 -13.16 -5.88
N LEU A 182 -3.73 -13.92 -4.79
CA LEU A 182 -3.12 -13.59 -3.51
C LEU A 182 -1.79 -14.34 -3.40
N GLU A 183 -0.69 -13.65 -3.68
CA GLU A 183 0.65 -14.19 -3.48
C GLU A 183 1.17 -13.80 -2.09
N THR A 184 1.81 -14.73 -1.42
CA THR A 184 2.39 -14.59 -0.08
C THR A 184 3.82 -14.05 -0.14
N ALA A 185 4.39 -13.62 1.00
CA ALA A 185 5.77 -13.11 1.06
C ALA A 185 6.85 -14.11 0.58
N ASN A 186 6.57 -15.42 0.59
CA ASN A 186 7.44 -16.45 0.05
C ASN A 186 7.06 -16.89 -1.37
N HIS A 187 6.36 -16.02 -2.12
CA HIS A 187 6.03 -16.20 -3.54
C HIS A 187 5.14 -17.40 -3.86
N LEU A 188 4.31 -17.84 -2.89
CA LEU A 188 3.29 -18.86 -3.12
C LEU A 188 1.90 -18.23 -3.26
N PHE A 189 1.07 -18.79 -4.11
CA PHE A 189 -0.30 -18.36 -4.37
C PHE A 189 -1.31 -19.12 -3.51
N LEU A 190 -2.27 -18.41 -2.91
CA LEU A 190 -3.43 -19.06 -2.28
C LEU A 190 -4.30 -19.75 -3.33
N SER A 191 -4.64 -21.02 -3.10
CA SER A 191 -5.55 -21.79 -3.94
C SER A 191 -7.00 -21.76 -3.43
N SER A 192 -7.94 -22.14 -4.29
CA SER A 192 -9.35 -22.35 -3.96
C SER A 192 -9.59 -23.43 -2.91
N GLU A 193 -8.61 -24.32 -2.72
CA GLU A 193 -8.61 -25.41 -1.74
C GLU A 193 -7.93 -25.00 -0.42
N SER A 194 -7.58 -23.72 -0.25
CA SER A 194 -6.93 -23.16 0.96
C SER A 194 -5.51 -23.62 1.22
N THR A 195 -4.85 -24.10 0.18
CA THR A 195 -3.43 -24.47 0.19
C THR A 195 -2.61 -23.40 -0.52
N LEU A 196 -1.28 -23.48 -0.40
CA LEU A 196 -0.36 -22.60 -1.11
C LEU A 196 0.29 -23.32 -2.30
N GLU A 197 0.19 -22.74 -3.49
CA GLU A 197 0.71 -23.27 -4.74
C GLU A 197 1.90 -22.43 -5.25
N GLN A 198 2.85 -23.06 -5.95
CA GLN A 198 4.04 -22.38 -6.47
C GLN A 198 3.73 -21.51 -7.70
N GLU A 199 2.74 -21.90 -8.49
CA GLU A 199 2.41 -21.27 -9.77
C GLU A 199 0.99 -20.72 -9.78
N SER A 200 0.76 -19.67 -10.59
CA SER A 200 -0.58 -19.16 -10.81
C SER A 200 -1.36 -20.10 -11.74
N SER A 201 -2.48 -20.61 -11.25
CA SER A 201 -3.40 -21.51 -11.96
C SER A 201 -4.84 -20.99 -11.87
N PRO A 202 -5.81 -21.56 -12.61
CA PRO A 202 -7.23 -21.25 -12.43
C PRO A 202 -7.72 -21.47 -10.99
N LYS A 203 -7.14 -22.43 -10.24
CA LYS A 203 -7.46 -22.68 -8.83
C LYS A 203 -7.04 -21.52 -7.91
N THR A 204 -5.99 -20.79 -8.29
CA THR A 204 -5.49 -19.63 -7.53
C THR A 204 -6.13 -18.30 -7.96
N ALA A 205 -7.04 -18.34 -8.94
CA ALA A 205 -7.70 -17.16 -9.48
C ALA A 205 -9.01 -16.88 -8.73
N PHE A 206 -9.11 -15.70 -8.12
CA PHE A 206 -10.31 -15.26 -7.41
C PHE A 206 -11.02 -14.15 -8.17
N ALA A 207 -12.35 -14.23 -8.23
CA ALA A 207 -13.17 -13.06 -8.46
C ALA A 207 -13.22 -12.23 -7.17
N MET A 208 -13.17 -10.90 -7.31
CA MET A 208 -13.22 -9.99 -6.17
C MET A 208 -14.48 -9.14 -6.25
N ASP A 209 -15.34 -9.23 -5.23
CA ASP A 209 -16.45 -8.29 -5.05
C ASP A 209 -15.94 -7.11 -4.23
N LEU A 210 -15.46 -6.08 -4.94
CA LEU A 210 -14.89 -4.88 -4.36
C LEU A 210 -15.99 -3.83 -4.09
N ARG A 211 -15.84 -3.11 -2.98
CA ARG A 211 -16.74 -2.05 -2.51
C ARG A 211 -15.93 -0.83 -2.04
N PRO A 212 -16.56 0.36 -1.97
CA PRO A 212 -15.94 1.55 -1.41
C PRO A 212 -15.25 1.29 -0.05
N GLY A 213 -14.13 1.97 0.19
CA GLY A 213 -13.30 1.78 1.39
C GLY A 213 -12.43 0.52 1.36
N CYS A 214 -12.03 0.06 0.16
CA CYS A 214 -11.21 -1.15 -0.03
C CYS A 214 -11.81 -2.41 0.61
N ARG A 215 -13.14 -2.47 0.71
CA ARG A 215 -13.86 -3.63 1.23
C ARG A 215 -13.99 -4.67 0.15
N ALA A 216 -13.49 -5.86 0.38
CA ALA A 216 -13.44 -6.91 -0.61
C ALA A 216 -13.83 -8.25 -0.01
N ARG A 217 -14.40 -9.13 -0.84
CA ARG A 217 -14.53 -10.56 -0.56
C ARG A 217 -14.05 -11.34 -1.77
N PHE A 218 -13.37 -12.45 -1.51
CA PHE A 218 -12.75 -13.28 -2.53
C PHE A 218 -13.62 -14.49 -2.81
N ILE A 219 -13.86 -14.76 -4.09
CA ILE A 219 -14.75 -15.82 -4.55
C ILE A 219 -13.95 -16.71 -5.50
N ASN A 220 -13.88 -18.00 -5.20
CA ASN A 220 -13.17 -18.95 -6.03
C ASN A 220 -13.95 -19.26 -7.33
N GLN A 221 -13.37 -20.07 -8.21
CA GLN A 221 -13.99 -20.47 -9.48
C GLN A 221 -15.32 -21.25 -9.32
N GLU A 222 -15.55 -21.87 -8.16
CA GLU A 222 -16.77 -22.62 -7.82
C GLU A 222 -17.87 -21.71 -7.24
N GLY A 223 -17.60 -20.41 -7.08
CA GLY A 223 -18.53 -19.47 -6.47
C GLY A 223 -18.55 -19.48 -4.94
N LEU A 224 -17.61 -20.19 -4.30
CA LEU A 224 -17.45 -20.22 -2.84
C LEU A 224 -16.66 -19.01 -2.36
N PHE A 225 -17.04 -18.49 -1.19
CA PHE A 225 -16.39 -17.37 -0.55
C PHE A 225 -15.22 -17.87 0.30
N MET A 226 -14.08 -17.18 0.23
CA MET A 226 -12.95 -17.42 1.13
C MET A 226 -13.13 -16.61 2.41
N TYR A 227 -13.21 -17.27 3.56
CA TYR A 227 -13.34 -16.59 4.86
C TYR A 227 -12.78 -17.42 6.02
N PRO A 228 -12.50 -16.81 7.19
CA PRO A 228 -11.94 -17.51 8.33
C PRO A 228 -12.96 -18.47 8.93
N GLN A 229 -12.57 -19.73 9.10
CA GLN A 229 -13.43 -20.79 9.61
C GLN A 229 -12.73 -21.61 10.71
N GLY A 230 -13.53 -22.19 11.60
CA GLY A 230 -13.07 -23.01 12.71
C GLY A 230 -12.36 -22.23 13.83
N THR A 231 -11.88 -22.94 14.84
CA THR A 231 -11.21 -22.36 16.03
C THR A 231 -9.86 -21.73 15.70
N GLN A 232 -9.21 -22.18 14.62
CA GLN A 232 -7.93 -21.67 14.14
C GLN A 232 -8.07 -20.50 13.16
N ASN A 233 -9.30 -20.09 12.82
CA ASN A 233 -9.58 -19.02 11.84
C ASN A 233 -8.84 -19.24 10.51
N ILE A 234 -8.84 -20.48 10.01
CA ILE A 234 -8.20 -20.84 8.73
C ILE A 234 -9.05 -20.24 7.61
N LEU A 235 -8.40 -19.64 6.62
CA LEU A 235 -9.08 -19.10 5.44
C LEU A 235 -9.53 -20.25 4.55
N LEU A 236 -10.82 -20.62 4.62
CA LEU A 236 -11.39 -21.76 3.89
C LEU A 236 -12.50 -21.33 2.91
N PRO A 237 -12.72 -22.04 1.80
CA PRO A 237 -13.88 -21.84 0.95
C PRO A 237 -15.14 -22.26 1.69
N GLY A 238 -16.22 -21.52 1.49
CA GLY A 238 -17.52 -21.88 2.03
C GLY A 238 -18.65 -21.14 1.33
N GLN A 239 -19.88 -21.58 1.61
CA GLN A 239 -21.07 -20.83 1.23
C GLN A 239 -21.11 -19.47 1.96
N LYS A 240 -21.90 -18.54 1.42
CA LYS A 240 -22.02 -17.18 2.00
C LYS A 240 -22.38 -17.25 3.49
N PRO A 241 -21.55 -16.70 4.40
CA PRO A 241 -21.84 -16.73 5.82
C PRO A 241 -22.95 -15.72 6.18
N PHE A 242 -23.67 -15.97 7.26
CA PHE A 242 -24.75 -15.09 7.72
C PHE A 242 -24.25 -13.77 8.31
N SER A 243 -23.02 -13.72 8.82
CA SER A 243 -22.50 -12.61 9.64
C SER A 243 -21.41 -11.79 8.95
N ASN A 244 -21.47 -11.65 7.61
CA ASN A 244 -20.50 -10.85 6.83
C ASN A 244 -19.02 -11.26 7.05
N GLN A 245 -18.75 -12.50 7.46
CA GLN A 245 -17.39 -13.02 7.70
C GLN A 245 -16.55 -13.10 6.41
N GLU A 246 -17.19 -13.03 5.25
CA GLU A 246 -16.48 -13.04 3.98
C GLU A 246 -15.80 -11.72 3.63
N TRP A 247 -16.07 -10.65 4.39
CA TRP A 247 -15.54 -9.32 4.11
C TRP A 247 -14.19 -9.05 4.77
N PHE A 248 -13.26 -8.59 3.95
CA PHE A 248 -11.98 -8.03 4.34
C PHE A 248 -11.90 -6.56 3.98
N VAL A 249 -11.03 -5.82 4.65
CA VAL A 249 -10.55 -4.51 4.23
C VAL A 249 -9.10 -4.67 3.80
N ILE A 250 -8.85 -4.40 2.53
CA ILE A 250 -7.49 -4.45 1.95
C ILE A 250 -6.79 -3.14 2.33
N ARG A 251 -5.68 -3.24 3.07
CA ARG A 251 -4.90 -2.09 3.52
C ARG A 251 -3.48 -2.19 2.98
N ARG A 252 -2.79 -1.05 2.83
CA ARG A 252 -1.35 -1.06 2.55
C ARG A 252 -0.61 -1.74 3.68
N CYS A 253 0.44 -2.48 3.32
CA CYS A 253 1.33 -3.02 4.34
C CYS A 253 1.98 -1.87 5.13
N PRO A 254 1.82 -1.81 6.46
CA PRO A 254 2.52 -0.82 7.26
C PRO A 254 4.05 -1.04 7.21
N PRO A 255 4.85 0.02 7.16
CA PRO A 255 6.31 -0.11 7.10
C PRO A 255 6.87 -0.57 8.45
N TRP A 256 7.27 -1.83 8.54
CA TRP A 256 8.00 -2.38 9.67
C TRP A 256 9.48 -2.52 9.33
N VAL A 257 10.35 -2.07 10.24
CA VAL A 257 11.80 -2.05 10.04
C VAL A 257 12.52 -2.71 11.20
N SER A 258 13.69 -3.29 10.92
CA SER A 258 14.65 -3.65 11.97
C SER A 258 15.90 -2.78 11.84
N LEU A 259 16.50 -2.44 12.98
CA LEU A 259 17.69 -1.58 13.00
C LEU A 259 18.88 -2.40 13.44
N LYS A 260 19.86 -2.59 12.55
CA LYS A 260 21.08 -3.36 12.84
C LYS A 260 22.30 -2.45 12.95
N SER A 261 22.99 -2.55 14.08
CA SER A 261 24.34 -2.01 14.26
C SER A 261 25.39 -2.96 13.70
N ARG A 262 26.40 -2.42 13.02
CA ARG A 262 27.52 -3.20 12.47
C ARG A 262 28.28 -3.96 13.57
N LYS A 263 28.47 -3.36 14.73
CA LYS A 263 29.28 -3.93 15.84
C LYS A 263 28.43 -4.72 16.84
N HIS A 264 27.16 -4.36 16.99
CA HIS A 264 26.36 -4.79 18.14
C HIS A 264 25.08 -5.56 17.77
N GLY A 265 24.85 -5.85 16.48
CA GLY A 265 23.67 -6.61 16.04
C GLY A 265 22.38 -5.78 16.01
N TYR A 266 21.24 -6.45 16.03
CA TYR A 266 19.92 -5.83 16.00
C TYR A 266 19.59 -5.12 17.31
N LEU A 267 18.98 -3.95 17.15
CA LEU A 267 18.26 -3.23 18.18
C LEU A 267 17.04 -4.06 18.60
N THR A 268 16.89 -4.29 19.90
CA THR A 268 15.87 -5.18 20.47
C THR A 268 15.37 -4.61 21.79
N ILE A 269 14.07 -4.78 22.04
CA ILE A 269 13.44 -4.48 23.34
C ILE A 269 13.62 -5.67 24.29
N PHE A 270 14.23 -5.42 25.43
CA PHE A 270 14.40 -6.36 26.54
C PHE A 270 13.51 -5.97 27.71
N TYR A 271 13.03 -6.97 28.44
CA TYR A 271 12.26 -6.79 29.67
C TYR A 271 11.09 -5.78 29.53
N GLY A 272 10.47 -5.75 28.35
CA GLY A 272 9.32 -4.91 28.02
C GLY A 272 9.60 -3.42 27.80
N LYS A 273 10.83 -2.93 27.99
CA LYS A 273 11.11 -1.48 27.86
C LYS A 273 12.55 -1.11 27.50
N ASP A 274 13.54 -1.94 27.86
CA ASP A 274 14.95 -1.58 27.72
C ASP A 274 15.41 -1.82 26.28
N VAL A 275 15.93 -0.78 25.64
CA VAL A 275 16.31 -0.84 24.22
C VAL A 275 17.83 -1.03 24.09
N LYS A 276 18.25 -2.17 23.53
CA LYS A 276 19.65 -2.55 23.38
C LYS A 276 19.96 -3.07 22.00
N ALA A 277 21.16 -2.80 21.49
CA ALA A 277 21.72 -3.49 20.35
C ALA A 277 22.65 -4.61 20.86
N ASN A 278 22.19 -5.85 20.83
CA ASN A 278 22.99 -7.02 21.22
C ASN A 278 22.53 -8.31 20.53
N SER A 279 21.38 -8.32 19.83
CA SER A 279 20.82 -9.53 19.25
C SER A 279 21.45 -9.83 17.90
N GLN A 280 22.00 -11.03 17.71
CA GLN A 280 22.56 -11.40 16.40
C GLN A 280 21.48 -11.87 15.42
N SER A 281 20.38 -12.43 15.94
CA SER A 281 19.20 -12.82 15.19
C SER A 281 18.13 -11.73 15.21
N LEU A 282 17.34 -11.69 14.13
CA LEU A 282 16.14 -10.88 14.06
C LEU A 282 15.07 -11.56 14.93
N THR A 283 14.50 -10.81 15.88
CA THR A 283 13.41 -11.30 16.73
C THR A 283 12.20 -10.39 16.59
N ILE A 284 11.04 -10.84 17.06
CA ILE A 284 9.83 -10.01 17.13
C ILE A 284 10.06 -8.69 17.88
N ASN A 285 10.88 -8.69 18.93
CA ASN A 285 11.19 -7.49 19.72
C ASN A 285 12.23 -6.59 19.03
N SER A 286 12.71 -6.98 17.85
CA SER A 286 13.68 -6.24 17.03
C SER A 286 13.04 -5.58 15.80
N VAL A 287 11.71 -5.69 15.67
CA VAL A 287 10.92 -5.15 14.56
C VAL A 287 10.09 -3.99 15.09
N PHE A 288 10.19 -2.84 14.41
CA PHE A 288 9.61 -1.57 14.83
C PHE A 288 8.75 -0.99 13.72
N HIS A 289 7.58 -0.46 14.08
CA HIS A 289 6.74 0.30 13.15
C HIS A 289 7.44 1.62 12.84
N TYR A 290 7.66 1.91 11.56
CA TYR A 290 8.31 3.13 11.11
C TYR A 290 7.27 4.17 10.71
N GLU A 291 7.03 5.15 11.57
CA GLU A 291 6.07 6.21 11.29
C GLU A 291 6.79 7.51 10.93
N MET A 292 6.68 7.93 9.66
CA MET A 292 7.14 9.26 9.23
C MET A 292 5.96 10.23 9.12
N ASP A 293 6.04 11.35 9.84
CA ASP A 293 5.15 12.48 9.70
C ASP A 293 5.55 13.29 8.46
N THR A 294 4.67 13.42 7.47
CA THR A 294 5.00 14.05 6.18
C THR A 294 5.17 15.56 6.26
N GLY A 295 4.53 16.23 7.22
CA GLY A 295 4.64 17.68 7.42
C GLY A 295 5.94 18.08 8.10
N THR A 296 6.27 17.39 9.21
CA THR A 296 7.46 17.67 10.01
C THR A 296 8.70 16.91 9.54
N ARG A 297 8.52 15.84 8.75
CA ARG A 297 9.56 14.86 8.36
C ARG A 297 10.24 14.17 9.55
N MET A 298 9.58 14.18 10.71
CA MET A 298 10.04 13.49 11.90
C MET A 298 9.58 12.03 11.87
N VAL A 299 10.42 11.15 12.39
CA VAL A 299 10.17 9.71 12.43
C VAL A 299 9.98 9.26 13.86
N ARG A 300 9.03 8.35 14.06
CA ARG A 300 8.81 7.62 15.29
C ARG A 300 8.95 6.14 15.04
N LEU A 301 9.45 5.43 16.05
CA LEU A 301 9.59 3.98 16.05
C LEU A 301 8.81 3.43 17.22
N SER A 302 7.93 2.46 17.00
CA SER A 302 7.18 1.78 18.07
C SER A 302 7.22 0.26 17.92
N ASP A 303 6.96 -0.44 19.00
CA ASP A 303 6.69 -1.88 18.94
C ASP A 303 5.27 -2.19 18.43
N LYS A 304 4.92 -3.48 18.39
CA LYS A 304 3.59 -3.96 17.97
C LYS A 304 2.43 -3.50 18.88
N GLU A 305 2.74 -3.05 20.09
CA GLU A 305 1.78 -2.59 21.10
C GLU A 305 1.71 -1.05 21.14
N SER A 306 2.35 -0.38 20.18
CA SER A 306 2.44 1.09 20.08
C SER A 306 3.20 1.75 21.24
N ASN A 307 4.12 1.03 21.89
CA ASN A 307 5.09 1.63 22.80
C ASN A 307 6.21 2.25 21.98
N TYR A 308 6.31 3.58 21.99
CA TYR A 308 7.28 4.32 21.19
C TYR A 308 8.67 4.36 21.85
N LEU A 309 9.71 4.30 21.03
CA LEU A 309 11.09 4.53 21.44
C LEU A 309 11.24 5.99 21.83
N ALA A 310 11.52 6.25 23.11
CA ALA A 310 11.50 7.58 23.68
C ALA A 310 12.79 7.91 24.41
N LEU A 311 13.26 9.15 24.24
CA LEU A 311 14.35 9.71 25.05
C LEU A 311 13.89 9.91 26.50
N ARG A 312 14.71 9.46 27.44
CA ARG A 312 14.47 9.58 28.88
C ARG A 312 15.68 10.18 29.60
N LYS A 313 15.53 10.40 30.91
CA LYS A 313 16.59 10.93 31.78
C LYS A 313 17.90 10.15 31.59
N ARG A 314 19.05 10.83 31.71
CA ARG A 314 20.39 10.28 31.44
C ARG A 314 20.63 9.88 29.97
N ASN A 315 19.84 10.45 29.06
CA ASN A 315 19.92 10.26 27.60
C ASN A 315 19.68 8.82 27.13
N ILE A 316 19.00 7.99 27.91
CA ILE A 316 18.67 6.61 27.54
C ILE A 316 17.42 6.56 26.66
N ILE A 317 17.38 5.63 25.71
CA ILE A 317 16.19 5.33 24.91
C ILE A 317 15.46 4.13 25.51
N LEU A 318 14.15 4.27 25.77
CA LEU A 318 13.28 3.20 26.26
C LEU A 318 12.04 3.06 25.37
N ALA A 319 11.48 1.86 25.26
CA ALA A 319 10.22 1.59 24.57
C ALA A 319 9.02 1.78 25.50
N ASN A 320 8.75 3.02 25.90
CA ASN A 320 7.64 3.34 26.81
C ASN A 320 7.03 4.73 26.55
N GLY A 321 7.23 5.27 25.36
CA GLY A 321 6.66 6.55 24.96
C GLY A 321 5.29 6.41 24.32
N SER A 322 4.56 7.51 24.33
CA SER A 322 3.33 7.71 23.58
C SER A 322 3.58 8.56 22.33
N LYS A 323 2.72 8.40 21.31
CA LYS A 323 2.86 9.08 20.01
C LYS A 323 3.00 10.61 20.09
N ASN A 324 2.34 11.23 21.06
CA ASN A 324 2.25 12.68 21.20
C ASN A 324 3.46 13.29 21.94
N GLU A 325 4.37 12.47 22.47
CA GLU A 325 5.59 12.95 23.11
C GLU A 325 6.59 13.47 22.07
N LYS A 326 7.26 14.58 22.40
CA LYS A 326 8.37 15.10 21.59
C LYS A 326 9.60 14.20 21.69
N GLU A 327 9.75 13.48 22.81
CA GLU A 327 10.83 12.56 23.11
C GLU A 327 10.82 11.30 22.22
N THR A 328 9.71 11.03 21.53
CA THR A 328 9.60 9.90 20.60
C THR A 328 9.90 10.27 19.16
N ALA A 329 10.07 11.56 18.87
CA ALA A 329 10.27 12.07 17.52
C ALA A 329 11.76 12.23 17.22
N TYR A 330 12.21 11.63 16.12
CA TYR A 330 13.60 11.66 15.66
C TYR A 330 13.71 12.29 14.27
N LYS A 331 14.72 13.14 14.08
CA LYS A 331 15.11 13.58 12.74
C LYS A 331 15.99 12.52 12.10
N VAL A 332 15.60 12.05 10.92
CA VAL A 332 16.36 11.04 10.18
C VAL A 332 17.30 11.70 9.18
N ARG A 333 18.56 11.26 9.20
CA ARG A 333 19.53 11.54 8.16
C ARG A 333 19.98 10.23 7.53
N TRP A 334 19.78 10.11 6.22
CA TRP A 334 20.28 8.99 5.43
C TRP A 334 21.66 9.31 4.86
N THR A 335 22.53 8.31 4.76
CA THR A 335 23.83 8.42 4.08
C THR A 335 24.24 7.04 3.59
N PHE A 336 24.16 6.81 2.28
CA PHE A 336 24.48 5.52 1.62
C PHE A 336 23.79 4.34 2.32
N GLY A 337 22.46 4.41 2.46
CA GLY A 337 21.63 3.36 3.07
C GLY A 337 21.79 3.19 4.58
N LYS A 338 22.62 4.01 5.23
CA LYS A 338 22.72 4.05 6.69
C LYS A 338 21.82 5.15 7.23
N MET A 339 21.12 4.81 8.30
CA MET A 339 20.22 5.71 9.00
C MET A 339 20.87 6.27 10.26
N TYR A 340 20.84 7.60 10.41
CA TYR A 340 21.23 8.29 11.64
C TYR A 340 20.01 8.97 12.23
N LEU A 341 19.71 8.66 13.48
CA LEU A 341 18.59 9.23 14.22
C LEU A 341 19.09 10.31 15.16
N ARG A 342 18.51 11.50 15.09
CA ARG A 342 18.77 12.62 15.99
C ARG A 342 17.54 12.87 16.86
N ALA A 343 17.71 12.82 18.18
CA ALA A 343 16.63 13.01 19.15
C ALA A 343 16.32 14.50 19.40
N CYS A 344 15.30 14.76 20.21
CA CYS A 344 14.86 16.12 20.57
C CYS A 344 15.88 16.91 21.41
N ASN A 345 16.87 16.25 22.03
CA ASN A 345 18.00 16.89 22.69
C ASN A 345 19.13 17.28 21.72
N ASP A 346 18.85 17.26 20.42
CA ASP A 346 19.78 17.58 19.34
C ASP A 346 21.02 16.66 19.22
N ALA A 347 21.04 15.55 19.97
CA ALA A 347 22.08 14.54 19.89
C ALA A 347 21.66 13.34 19.02
N TYR A 348 22.64 12.73 18.37
CA TYR A 348 22.49 11.48 17.64
C TYR A 348 22.46 10.29 18.59
N LEU A 349 21.68 9.27 18.19
CA LEU A 349 21.64 7.98 18.85
C LEU A 349 22.95 7.24 18.61
N SER A 350 23.46 6.66 19.69
CA SER A 350 24.72 5.92 19.76
C SER A 350 24.54 4.69 20.65
N ILE A 351 25.31 3.65 20.41
CA ILE A 351 25.30 2.43 21.23
C ILE A 351 26.54 2.47 22.12
N CYS A 352 26.34 2.37 23.42
CA CYS A 352 27.45 2.25 24.38
C CYS A 352 27.96 0.81 24.45
N ASP A 353 29.10 0.58 25.11
CA ASP A 353 29.74 -0.75 25.16
C ASP A 353 28.86 -1.82 25.82
N THR A 354 27.94 -1.42 26.70
CA THR A 354 26.96 -2.32 27.33
C THR A 354 25.74 -2.63 26.45
N GLY A 355 25.70 -2.08 25.22
CA GLY A 355 24.65 -2.32 24.22
C GLY A 355 23.45 -1.37 24.30
N TYR A 356 23.28 -0.59 25.38
CA TYR A 356 22.19 0.39 25.47
C TYR A 356 22.30 1.50 24.42
N VAL A 357 21.16 1.95 23.93
CA VAL A 357 21.07 3.10 23.03
C VAL A 357 20.91 4.39 23.81
N LEU A 358 21.79 5.35 23.51
CA LEU A 358 21.87 6.65 24.17
C LEU A 358 21.91 7.79 23.13
N ALA A 359 21.24 8.91 23.40
CA ALA A 359 21.32 10.13 22.60
C ALA A 359 22.39 11.07 23.16
N LYS A 360 23.66 10.88 22.78
CA LYS A 360 24.81 11.58 23.40
C LYS A 360 25.75 12.28 22.43
N THR A 361 25.73 11.96 21.14
CA THR A 361 26.77 12.44 20.21
C THR A 361 26.27 13.60 19.36
N ASN A 362 27.00 14.72 19.32
CA ASN A 362 26.64 15.86 18.47
C ASN A 362 27.02 15.65 16.99
N THR A 363 27.88 14.66 16.74
CA THR A 363 28.26 14.22 15.40
C THR A 363 27.77 12.79 15.16
N PRO A 364 27.29 12.46 13.94
CA PRO A 364 27.04 11.08 13.58
C PRO A 364 28.38 10.33 13.59
N GLY A 365 28.43 9.14 14.20
CA GLY A 365 29.65 8.35 14.26
C GLY A 365 30.21 8.09 12.86
N GLN A 366 31.52 8.33 12.66
CA GLN A 366 32.20 8.04 11.40
C GLN A 366 32.24 6.53 11.18
N GLY A 367 31.21 5.99 10.53
CA GLY A 367 31.31 4.67 9.93
C GLY A 367 32.26 4.75 8.75
N LYS A 368 33.59 4.66 9.00
CA LYS A 368 34.62 4.55 7.96
C LYS A 368 34.17 3.51 6.93
N MET A 369 33.83 3.95 5.72
CA MET A 369 33.89 3.20 4.47
C MET A 369 34.33 4.17 3.38
N PHE A 370 35.33 3.75 2.62
CA PHE A 370 35.84 4.36 1.41
C PHE A 370 35.35 3.55 0.19
N TRP A 371 35.45 4.13 -1.02
CA TRP A 371 35.85 3.57 -2.34
C TRP A 371 35.09 4.16 -3.55
N ASN A 372 35.75 4.03 -4.70
CA ASN A 372 35.86 4.93 -5.87
C ASN A 372 35.02 4.47 -7.09
N MET A 373 34.90 5.33 -8.11
CA MET A 373 34.03 5.17 -9.30
C MET A 373 34.80 4.63 -10.54
N THR A 374 34.15 3.80 -11.38
CA THR A 374 34.60 3.46 -12.76
C THR A 374 33.63 4.00 -13.83
N ASN A 375 34.07 3.99 -15.09
CA ASN A 375 33.68 4.95 -16.13
C ASN A 375 32.32 4.79 -16.83
N HIS A 376 31.49 3.77 -16.59
CA HIS A 376 30.43 3.44 -17.57
C HIS A 376 28.96 3.45 -17.12
N LYS A 377 28.62 3.90 -15.90
CA LYS A 377 27.30 4.47 -15.49
C LYS A 377 26.01 3.95 -16.19
N THR A 378 25.82 2.65 -16.45
CA THR A 378 24.58 2.08 -17.02
C THR A 378 24.12 0.82 -16.28
N PHE A 379 22.81 0.57 -16.27
CA PHE A 379 22.17 -0.59 -15.63
C PHE A 379 21.46 -1.46 -16.65
N HIS A 380 21.56 -2.78 -16.49
CA HIS A 380 20.75 -3.79 -17.17
C HIS A 380 20.19 -4.76 -16.12
N SER A 381 18.94 -5.21 -16.29
CA SER A 381 18.25 -6.16 -15.40
C SER A 381 18.84 -7.59 -15.41
N ASN A 382 19.94 -7.82 -16.13
CA ASN A 382 20.50 -9.14 -16.43
C ASN A 382 21.93 -9.30 -15.89
N GLY A 383 22.29 -8.57 -14.83
CA GLY A 383 23.64 -8.61 -14.26
C GLY A 383 24.00 -9.96 -13.64
N GLN A 384 25.17 -10.51 -13.98
CA GLN A 384 25.71 -11.76 -13.42
C GLN A 384 26.28 -11.59 -11.99
N SER A 385 26.19 -10.40 -11.39
CA SER A 385 26.69 -10.11 -10.04
C SER A 385 25.73 -9.17 -9.30
N PRO A 386 25.55 -9.33 -7.97
CA PRO A 386 24.64 -8.47 -7.21
C PRO A 386 25.06 -7.01 -7.26
N GLY A 387 24.19 -6.13 -7.76
CA GLY A 387 24.36 -4.69 -7.65
C GLY A 387 24.00 -4.21 -6.25
N ILE A 388 24.80 -3.31 -5.67
CA ILE A 388 24.49 -2.69 -4.38
C ILE A 388 23.62 -1.45 -4.63
N PHE A 389 22.40 -1.47 -4.07
CA PHE A 389 21.50 -0.33 -3.99
C PHE A 389 21.25 0.03 -2.53
N TYR A 390 21.04 1.32 -2.29
CA TYR A 390 20.71 1.87 -0.99
C TYR A 390 19.27 2.36 -1.00
N ILE A 391 18.48 1.91 -0.02
CA ILE A 391 17.09 2.33 0.14
C ILE A 391 17.03 3.41 1.21
N GLU A 392 16.29 4.48 0.94
CA GLU A 392 15.98 5.51 1.92
C GLU A 392 14.47 5.73 1.98
N ILE A 393 13.86 5.51 3.14
CA ILE A 393 12.43 5.74 3.34
C ILE A 393 12.21 7.26 3.47
N ARG A 394 11.28 7.79 2.67
CA ARG A 394 11.00 9.23 2.52
C ARG A 394 9.57 9.65 2.86
N GLY A 395 8.70 8.69 3.18
CA GLY A 395 7.32 8.96 3.55
C GLY A 395 6.58 7.69 3.93
N LYS A 396 5.24 7.77 3.94
CA LYS A 396 4.36 6.63 4.15
C LYS A 396 4.35 5.76 2.88
N ASN A 397 5.02 4.60 2.94
CA ASN A 397 5.17 3.68 1.80
C ASN A 397 5.89 4.30 0.59
N ILE A 398 6.78 5.30 0.82
CA ILE A 398 7.57 5.93 -0.24
C ILE A 398 9.06 5.82 0.08
N LEU A 399 9.85 5.35 -0.88
CA LEU A 399 11.31 5.25 -0.79
C LEU A 399 12.00 5.92 -1.98
N THR A 400 13.30 6.16 -1.82
CA THR A 400 14.23 6.44 -2.92
C THR A 400 15.24 5.31 -3.02
N ILE A 401 15.65 4.97 -4.23
CA ILE A 401 16.71 3.98 -4.49
C ILE A 401 17.94 4.75 -4.95
N MET A 402 19.06 4.62 -4.24
CA MET A 402 20.34 5.21 -4.60
C MET A 402 21.31 4.11 -5.04
N THR A 403 22.00 4.35 -6.15
CA THR A 403 23.01 3.44 -6.69
C THR A 403 24.29 3.46 -5.84
N TYR A 404 25.17 2.49 -6.06
CA TYR A 404 26.51 2.51 -5.47
C TYR A 404 27.34 3.75 -5.85
N THR A 405 27.00 4.42 -6.95
CA THR A 405 27.66 5.67 -7.40
C THR A 405 27.13 6.92 -6.70
N GLY A 406 26.12 6.79 -5.82
CA GLY A 406 25.52 7.92 -5.10
C GLY A 406 24.43 8.67 -5.88
N MET A 407 24.03 8.16 -7.04
CA MET A 407 22.97 8.74 -7.86
C MET A 407 21.62 8.08 -7.52
N PHE A 408 20.54 8.83 -7.57
CA PHE A 408 19.19 8.31 -7.36
C PHE A 408 18.61 7.73 -8.65
N LEU A 409 17.91 6.61 -8.51
CA LEU A 409 17.16 5.93 -9.55
C LEU A 409 15.86 6.70 -9.84
N ARG A 410 15.59 6.98 -11.11
CA ARG A 410 14.35 7.57 -11.62
C ARG A 410 13.93 6.90 -12.94
N GLY A 411 12.67 7.02 -13.30
CA GLY A 411 12.21 6.75 -14.67
C GLY A 411 12.47 7.97 -15.56
N ASP A 412 13.04 7.77 -16.74
CA ASP A 412 13.12 8.83 -17.73
C ASP A 412 11.77 9.02 -18.48
N LYS A 413 11.71 9.98 -19.41
CA LYS A 413 10.50 10.27 -20.18
C LYS A 413 10.05 9.11 -21.08
N SER A 414 10.91 8.15 -21.34
CA SER A 414 10.60 6.93 -22.11
C SER A 414 10.21 5.74 -21.22
N GLY A 415 10.19 5.93 -19.90
CA GLY A 415 9.88 4.88 -18.93
C GLY A 415 11.07 3.98 -18.56
N ILE A 416 12.28 4.32 -19.01
CA ILE A 416 13.49 3.55 -18.70
C ILE A 416 14.03 3.95 -17.32
N LEU A 417 14.39 2.95 -16.51
CA LEU A 417 15.02 3.16 -15.20
C LEU A 417 16.48 3.57 -15.37
N ILE A 418 16.83 4.76 -14.88
CA ILE A 418 18.18 5.32 -14.93
C ILE A 418 18.61 5.87 -13.56
N GLY A 419 19.88 5.65 -13.22
CA GLY A 419 20.49 6.09 -11.96
C GLY A 419 21.41 7.30 -12.17
N ASP A 420 20.84 8.45 -12.51
CA ASP A 420 21.58 9.64 -12.95
C ASP A 420 21.21 10.93 -12.19
N SER A 421 20.30 10.87 -11.23
CA SER A 421 19.87 12.07 -10.48
C SER A 421 20.78 12.29 -9.26
N ASP A 422 21.41 13.46 -9.17
CA ASP A 422 22.28 13.84 -8.03
C ASP A 422 21.47 14.30 -6.80
N ARG A 423 20.17 14.56 -6.99
CA ARG A 423 19.23 15.02 -5.97
C ARG A 423 17.95 14.20 -6.01
N VAL A 424 17.21 14.22 -4.91
CA VAL A 424 15.88 13.60 -4.86
C VAL A 424 14.88 14.54 -5.51
N THR A 425 14.31 14.12 -6.63
CA THR A 425 13.18 14.77 -7.31
C THR A 425 11.91 13.91 -7.16
N SER A 426 10.76 14.38 -7.64
CA SER A 426 9.52 13.58 -7.65
C SER A 426 9.67 12.29 -8.48
N GLU A 427 10.50 12.30 -9.53
CA GLU A 427 10.77 11.14 -10.39
C GLU A 427 11.62 10.06 -9.70
N CYS A 428 12.26 10.39 -8.57
CA CYS A 428 13.08 9.46 -7.78
C CYS A 428 12.29 8.73 -6.68
N LEU A 429 10.99 9.04 -6.52
CA LEU A 429 10.15 8.50 -5.45
C LEU A 429 9.42 7.25 -5.93
N TRP A 430 9.55 6.17 -5.16
CA TRP A 430 8.97 4.86 -5.46
C TRP A 430 8.02 4.45 -4.33
N GLU A 431 6.81 4.02 -4.67
CA GLU A 431 5.88 3.43 -3.71
C GLU A 431 6.28 1.97 -3.40
N PHE A 432 6.10 1.51 -2.16
CA PHE A 432 6.45 0.15 -1.71
C PHE A 432 5.50 -0.46 -0.67
#